data_AF-A0A960FUH0-F1
#
_entry.id   AF-A0A960FUH0-F1
#
_cell.length_a   1.000
_cell.length_b   1.000
_cell.length_c   1.000
_cell.angle_alpha   90.00
_cell.angle_beta   90.00
_cell.angle_gamma   90.00
#
_symmetry.space_group_name_H-M   'P 1'
#
loop_
_entity.id
_entity.type
_entity.pdbx_description
1 polymer ?
#
loop_
_entity_poly.entity_id
_entity_poly.type
_entity_poly.pdbx_seq_one_letter_code
_entity_poly.pdbx_strand_id
1 'polypeptide(L)'
;MRSAALRAASQACADAQSIAVLVPGDTDEPLTAWSLRGLGLDIGDGPPVPLAVAIAGWLLAGRPAHVLGTQVAADRLQRFDAVLAMGDGSAARTDKAPLHVDPRATVLDELCLAALERGDLQTLRNLDLAEQAAVGATGPAVWATVATLVGQVDDSVLLAQADPYGVQYLVAMWHGRWADPA
;
A
#
# COMPACT_ATOMS: atom_id res chain seq x y z
N MET A 1 8.49 -11.84 4.12
CA MET A 1 7.34 -11.09 3.59
C MET A 1 6.02 -11.44 4.28
N ARG A 2 5.43 -12.62 4.06
CA ARG A 2 4.12 -13.03 4.63
C ARG A 2 3.97 -12.79 6.14
N SER A 3 4.89 -13.29 6.96
CA SER A 3 4.82 -13.13 8.41
C SER A 3 4.92 -11.67 8.87
N ALA A 4 5.66 -10.83 8.14
CA ALA A 4 5.75 -9.40 8.44
C ALA A 4 4.43 -8.69 8.12
N ALA A 5 3.82 -8.97 6.96
CA ALA A 5 2.54 -8.38 6.56
C ALA A 5 1.40 -8.75 7.53
N LEU A 6 1.31 -10.03 7.92
CA LEU A 6 0.33 -10.48 8.91
C LEU A 6 0.49 -9.78 10.26
N ARG A 7 1.74 -9.64 10.75
CA ARG A 7 2.02 -8.92 12.01
C ARG A 7 1.64 -7.45 11.89
N ALA A 8 2.06 -6.77 10.83
CA ALA A 8 1.77 -5.35 10.61
C ALA A 8 0.25 -5.09 10.56
N ALA A 9 -0.49 -5.85 9.75
CA ALA A 9 -1.94 -5.71 9.66
C ALA A 9 -2.64 -6.03 10.99
N SER A 10 -2.19 -7.06 11.71
CA SER A 10 -2.75 -7.38 13.02
C SER A 10 -2.48 -6.28 14.06
N GLN A 11 -1.30 -5.67 14.05
CA GLN A 11 -0.94 -4.60 15.00
C GLN A 11 -1.67 -3.30 14.66
N ALA A 12 -1.63 -2.86 13.41
CA ALA A 12 -2.28 -1.64 12.96
C ALA A 12 -3.80 -1.66 13.18
N CYS A 13 -4.44 -2.85 13.05
CA CYS A 13 -5.89 -2.99 13.20
C CYS A 13 -6.33 -3.50 14.57
N ALA A 14 -5.44 -3.61 15.57
CA ALA A 14 -5.77 -4.25 16.85
C ALA A 14 -6.92 -3.54 17.60
N ASP A 15 -6.88 -2.21 17.64
CA ASP A 15 -7.85 -1.37 18.38
C ASP A 15 -8.73 -0.50 17.45
N ALA A 16 -8.55 -0.64 16.13
CA ALA A 16 -9.25 0.14 15.13
C ALA A 16 -10.75 -0.20 15.08
N GLN A 17 -11.62 0.80 15.19
CA GLN A 17 -13.06 0.64 15.02
C GLN A 17 -13.46 0.74 13.54
N SER A 18 -12.61 1.40 12.75
CA SER A 18 -12.79 1.64 11.33
C SER A 18 -11.47 1.44 10.58
N ILE A 19 -11.52 0.69 9.48
CA ILE A 19 -10.35 0.33 8.70
C ILE A 19 -10.56 0.72 7.24
N ALA A 20 -9.60 1.42 6.65
CA ALA A 20 -9.54 1.63 5.20
C ALA A 20 -8.47 0.75 4.55
N VAL A 21 -8.72 0.37 3.31
CA VAL A 21 -7.73 -0.16 2.38
C VAL A 21 -7.54 0.87 1.29
N LEU A 22 -6.36 1.49 1.23
CA LEU A 22 -6.04 2.45 0.19
C LEU A 22 -5.31 1.74 -0.96
N VAL A 23 -5.83 1.89 -2.18
CA VAL A 23 -5.29 1.32 -3.42
C VAL A 23 -5.20 2.39 -4.51
N PRO A 24 -4.42 2.19 -5.59
CA PRO A 24 -4.47 3.10 -6.74
C PRO A 24 -5.86 3.08 -7.40
N GLY A 25 -6.29 4.24 -7.92
CA GLY A 25 -7.52 4.35 -8.72
C GLY A 25 -8.62 5.17 -8.05
N ASP A 26 -9.87 4.90 -8.40
CA ASP A 26 -11.07 5.66 -8.03
C ASP A 26 -12.12 4.85 -7.25
N THR A 27 -11.76 3.64 -6.80
CA THR A 27 -12.64 2.74 -6.05
C THR A 27 -13.19 3.38 -4.78
N ASP A 28 -14.47 3.13 -4.48
CA ASP A 28 -15.12 3.57 -3.27
C ASP A 28 -16.22 2.57 -2.86
N GLU A 29 -15.81 1.51 -2.17
CA GLU A 29 -16.73 0.41 -1.85
C GLU A 29 -16.35 -0.33 -0.57
N PRO A 30 -17.32 -0.92 0.15
CA PRO A 30 -17.02 -1.76 1.31
C PRO A 30 -16.34 -3.08 0.89
N LEU A 31 -15.32 -3.49 1.64
CA LEU A 31 -14.68 -4.80 1.52
C LEU A 31 -15.34 -5.80 2.45
N THR A 32 -16.34 -6.52 1.96
CA THR A 32 -17.09 -7.54 2.73
C THR A 32 -16.70 -8.96 2.33
N ALA A 33 -16.42 -9.19 1.06
CA ALA A 33 -15.97 -10.45 0.51
C ALA A 33 -15.07 -10.19 -0.70
N TRP A 34 -14.19 -11.13 -1.01
CA TRP A 34 -13.21 -11.00 -2.09
C TRP A 34 -12.88 -12.37 -2.66
N SER A 35 -12.40 -12.41 -3.89
CA SER A 35 -11.73 -13.59 -4.45
C SER A 35 -10.67 -13.23 -5.47
N LEU A 36 -9.73 -14.16 -5.68
CA LEU A 36 -8.70 -14.10 -6.74
C LEU A 36 -9.16 -14.78 -8.03
N ARG A 37 -10.47 -15.04 -8.19
CA ARG A 37 -11.02 -15.74 -9.37
C ARG A 37 -10.79 -14.96 -10.67
N GLY A 38 -10.67 -13.64 -10.60
CA GLY A 38 -10.30 -12.79 -11.73
C GLY A 38 -8.86 -13.03 -12.24
N LEU A 39 -8.02 -13.68 -11.43
CA LEU A 39 -6.67 -14.12 -11.78
C LEU A 39 -6.61 -15.64 -12.03
N GLY A 40 -7.75 -16.32 -12.11
CA GLY A 40 -7.82 -17.77 -12.31
C GLY A 40 -7.50 -18.61 -11.07
N LEU A 41 -7.46 -18.01 -9.87
CA LEU A 41 -7.22 -18.70 -8.61
C LEU A 41 -8.54 -18.85 -7.83
N ASP A 42 -8.92 -20.09 -7.49
CA ASP A 42 -10.11 -20.33 -6.65
C ASP A 42 -9.77 -20.18 -5.16
N ILE A 43 -9.54 -18.92 -4.77
CA ILE A 43 -9.23 -18.48 -3.41
C ILE A 43 -10.16 -17.31 -3.07
N GLY A 44 -10.78 -17.38 -1.88
CA GLY A 44 -11.77 -16.41 -1.41
C GLY A 44 -13.21 -16.84 -1.71
N ASP A 45 -14.17 -16.18 -1.09
CA ASP A 45 -15.59 -16.52 -1.10
C ASP A 45 -16.50 -15.42 -1.70
N GLY A 46 -15.90 -14.34 -2.21
CA GLY A 46 -16.61 -13.18 -2.77
C GLY A 46 -16.44 -12.97 -4.28
N PRO A 47 -16.88 -11.80 -4.79
CA PRO A 47 -16.65 -11.40 -6.18
C PRO A 47 -15.15 -11.24 -6.47
N PRO A 48 -14.73 -11.38 -7.75
CA PRO A 48 -13.34 -11.14 -8.12
C PRO A 48 -12.99 -9.66 -7.91
N VAL A 49 -11.87 -9.40 -7.24
CA VAL A 49 -11.34 -8.05 -6.98
C VAL A 49 -9.88 -7.93 -7.44
N PRO A 50 -9.34 -6.71 -7.61
CA PRO A 50 -7.91 -6.53 -7.89
C PRO A 50 -7.01 -7.18 -6.83
N LEU A 51 -5.82 -7.62 -7.23
CA LEU A 51 -4.88 -8.36 -6.36
C LEU A 51 -4.62 -7.65 -5.02
N ALA A 52 -4.34 -6.35 -5.05
CA ALA A 52 -4.07 -5.56 -3.85
C ALA A 52 -5.25 -5.58 -2.85
N VAL A 53 -6.48 -5.49 -3.35
CA VAL A 53 -7.70 -5.55 -2.53
C VAL A 53 -7.89 -6.94 -1.94
N ALA A 54 -7.69 -8.00 -2.74
CA ALA A 54 -7.77 -9.38 -2.25
C ALA A 54 -6.73 -9.69 -1.17
N ILE A 55 -5.47 -9.23 -1.34
CA ILE A 55 -4.42 -9.40 -0.34
C ILE A 55 -4.77 -8.63 0.95
N ALA A 56 -5.31 -7.41 0.84
CA ALA A 56 -5.80 -6.68 2.01
C ALA A 56 -6.93 -7.44 2.72
N GLY A 57 -7.92 -7.95 1.98
CA GLY A 57 -9.00 -8.77 2.51
C GLY A 57 -8.49 -10.03 3.22
N TRP A 58 -7.45 -10.67 2.68
CA TRP A 58 -6.78 -11.80 3.31
C TRP A 58 -6.07 -11.41 4.62
N LEU A 59 -5.34 -10.29 4.64
CA LEU A 59 -4.66 -9.77 5.83
C LEU A 59 -5.64 -9.32 6.93
N LEU A 60 -6.82 -8.86 6.55
CA LEU A 60 -7.87 -8.43 7.46
C LEU A 60 -8.63 -9.60 8.09
N ALA A 61 -8.54 -10.80 7.54
CA ALA A 61 -9.11 -12.03 8.10
C ALA A 61 -10.59 -11.88 8.51
N GLY A 62 -11.39 -11.23 7.65
CA GLY A 62 -12.83 -11.02 7.86
C GLY A 62 -13.19 -9.74 8.64
N ARG A 63 -12.21 -8.94 9.09
CA ARG A 63 -12.50 -7.59 9.61
C ARG A 63 -13.11 -6.71 8.51
N PRO A 64 -14.26 -6.06 8.76
CA PRO A 64 -14.83 -5.12 7.81
C PRO A 64 -13.87 -3.97 7.51
N ALA A 65 -13.78 -3.58 6.24
CA ALA A 65 -13.02 -2.42 5.82
C ALA A 65 -13.71 -1.70 4.66
N HIS A 66 -13.24 -0.51 4.34
CA HIS A 66 -13.67 0.26 3.18
C HIS A 66 -12.50 0.44 2.22
N VAL A 67 -12.69 0.10 0.94
CA VAL A 67 -11.67 0.31 -0.10
C VAL A 67 -11.83 1.72 -0.64
N LEU A 68 -10.73 2.47 -0.63
CA LEU A 68 -10.63 3.80 -1.22
C LEU A 68 -9.52 3.80 -2.28
N GLY A 69 -9.84 4.38 -3.43
CA GLY A 69 -8.88 4.72 -4.47
C GLY A 69 -8.16 6.03 -4.15
N THR A 70 -6.89 6.16 -4.54
CA THR A 70 -6.10 7.39 -4.36
C THR A 70 -6.76 8.65 -4.94
N GLN A 71 -7.59 8.53 -5.98
CA GLN A 71 -8.30 9.66 -6.60
C GLN A 71 -9.51 10.16 -5.80
N VAL A 72 -10.05 9.33 -4.90
CA VAL A 72 -11.27 9.63 -4.12
C VAL A 72 -11.03 9.64 -2.61
N ALA A 73 -9.85 9.21 -2.15
CA ALA A 73 -9.50 9.10 -0.75
C ALA A 73 -9.63 10.45 -0.03
N ALA A 74 -8.96 11.51 -0.52
CA ALA A 74 -8.97 12.87 0.04
C ALA A 74 -9.02 12.87 1.59
N ASP A 75 -9.76 13.81 2.19
CA ASP A 75 -9.96 13.86 3.65
C ASP A 75 -10.82 12.71 4.19
N ARG A 76 -11.42 11.89 3.32
CA ARG A 76 -12.24 10.74 3.77
C ARG A 76 -11.38 9.69 4.43
N LEU A 77 -10.13 9.53 4.01
CA LEU A 77 -9.21 8.59 4.63
C LEU A 77 -8.95 8.91 6.11
N GLN A 78 -9.02 10.20 6.49
CA GLN A 78 -8.86 10.65 7.89
C GLN A 78 -10.01 10.24 8.81
N ARG A 79 -11.11 9.69 8.27
CA ARG A 79 -12.23 9.15 9.04
C ARG A 79 -11.97 7.75 9.60
N PHE A 80 -10.86 7.13 9.22
CA PHE A 80 -10.52 5.77 9.61
C PHE A 80 -9.41 5.74 10.66
N ASP A 81 -9.52 4.81 11.61
CA ASP A 81 -8.55 4.64 12.70
C ASP A 81 -7.27 3.93 12.22
N ALA A 82 -7.40 3.06 11.22
CA ALA A 82 -6.30 2.33 10.62
C ALA A 82 -6.41 2.27 9.08
N VAL A 83 -5.26 2.28 8.41
CA VAL A 83 -5.18 2.22 6.95
C VAL A 83 -4.18 1.15 6.51
N LEU A 84 -4.62 0.24 5.65
CA LEU A 84 -3.74 -0.62 4.86
C LEU A 84 -3.46 0.09 3.53
N ALA A 85 -2.26 0.67 3.40
CA ALA A 85 -1.80 1.34 2.19
C ALA A 85 -1.14 0.33 1.24
N MET A 86 -1.89 -0.14 0.23
CA MET A 86 -1.52 -1.30 -0.58
C MET A 86 -0.92 -0.91 -1.93
N GLY A 87 0.29 -1.40 -2.20
CA GLY A 87 0.93 -1.32 -3.50
C GLY A 87 2.36 -1.83 -3.46
N ASP A 88 2.91 -2.10 -4.64
CA ASP A 88 4.26 -2.61 -4.81
C ASP A 88 5.19 -1.49 -5.30
N GLY A 89 6.50 -1.64 -5.06
CA GLY A 89 7.51 -0.87 -5.75
C GLY A 89 7.65 -1.32 -7.21
N SER A 90 8.78 -1.00 -7.84
CA SER A 90 8.99 -1.24 -9.26
C SER A 90 8.90 -2.72 -9.64
N ALA A 91 8.43 -2.99 -10.86
CA ALA A 91 8.33 -4.31 -11.47
C ALA A 91 9.35 -4.52 -12.60
N ALA A 92 10.49 -3.83 -12.52
CA ALA A 92 11.49 -3.69 -13.59
C ALA A 92 12.95 -3.79 -13.08
N ARG A 93 13.21 -4.39 -11.91
CA ARG A 93 14.55 -4.39 -11.28
C ARG A 93 15.56 -5.36 -11.92
N THR A 94 15.05 -6.43 -12.53
CA THR A 94 15.88 -7.53 -13.03
C THR A 94 15.25 -8.12 -14.28
N ASP A 95 16.00 -8.91 -15.04
CA ASP A 95 15.46 -9.65 -16.21
C ASP A 95 14.40 -10.70 -15.86
N LYS A 96 14.23 -11.03 -14.57
CA LYS A 96 13.16 -11.93 -14.09
C LYS A 96 11.85 -11.18 -13.84
N ALA A 97 11.87 -9.86 -13.89
CA ALA A 97 10.72 -9.03 -13.56
C ALA A 97 9.63 -9.12 -14.65
N PRO A 98 8.36 -8.84 -14.31
CA PRO A 98 7.27 -8.83 -15.29
C PRO A 98 7.45 -7.81 -16.40
N LEU A 99 8.12 -6.69 -16.13
CA LEU A 99 8.48 -5.66 -17.11
C LEU A 99 9.95 -5.78 -17.51
N HIS A 100 10.31 -5.14 -18.63
CA HIS A 100 11.70 -5.04 -19.06
C HIS A 100 12.54 -4.35 -17.98
N VAL A 101 13.79 -4.78 -17.81
CA VAL A 101 14.71 -4.17 -16.87
C VAL A 101 14.86 -2.68 -17.17
N ASP A 102 14.67 -1.84 -16.16
CA ASP A 102 14.90 -0.41 -16.25
C ASP A 102 15.95 -0.02 -15.20
N PRO A 103 17.10 0.58 -15.60
CA PRO A 103 18.16 0.92 -14.67
C PRO A 103 17.73 1.94 -13.60
N ARG A 104 16.62 2.66 -13.80
CA ARG A 104 16.06 3.60 -12.81
C ARG A 104 15.31 2.90 -11.68
N ALA A 105 14.83 1.67 -11.90
CA ALA A 105 13.95 0.94 -10.99
C ALA A 105 14.52 0.84 -9.56
N THR A 106 15.78 0.44 -9.43
CA THR A 106 16.45 0.30 -8.13
C THR A 106 16.55 1.62 -7.38
N VAL A 107 16.93 2.71 -8.06
CA VAL A 107 17.09 4.03 -7.45
C VAL A 107 15.75 4.59 -6.98
N LEU A 108 14.71 4.45 -7.80
CA LEU A 108 13.35 4.89 -7.47
C LEU A 108 12.77 4.11 -6.28
N ASP A 109 13.04 2.81 -6.20
CA ASP A 109 12.64 1.98 -5.07
C ASP A 109 13.41 2.32 -3.79
N GLU A 110 14.72 2.54 -3.87
CA GLU A 110 15.55 2.91 -2.72
C GLU A 110 15.10 4.25 -2.11
N LEU A 111 14.71 5.21 -2.94
CA LEU A 111 14.12 6.47 -2.48
C LEU A 111 12.84 6.23 -1.67
N CYS A 112 11.90 5.45 -2.23
CA CYS A 112 10.65 5.11 -1.56
C CYS A 112 10.91 4.34 -0.26
N LEU A 113 11.79 3.35 -0.28
CA LEU A 113 12.13 2.52 0.87
C LEU A 113 12.69 3.35 2.02
N ALA A 114 13.67 4.22 1.72
CA ALA A 114 14.28 5.09 2.71
C ALA A 114 13.29 6.10 3.30
N ALA A 115 12.38 6.63 2.46
CA ALA A 115 11.35 7.55 2.91
C ALA A 115 10.30 6.85 3.80
N LEU A 116 9.87 5.65 3.40
CA LEU A 116 8.95 4.82 4.18
C LEU A 116 9.55 4.39 5.51
N GLU A 117 10.82 3.96 5.52
CA GLU A 117 11.52 3.57 6.74
C GLU A 117 11.61 4.73 7.74
N ARG A 118 11.87 5.96 7.27
CA ARG A 118 12.03 7.14 8.12
C ARG A 118 10.73 7.88 8.44
N GLY A 119 9.60 7.51 7.84
CA GLY A 119 8.38 8.31 7.91
C GLY A 119 8.56 9.69 7.26
N ASP A 120 9.39 9.80 6.22
CA ASP A 120 9.69 11.05 5.54
C ASP A 120 8.54 11.47 4.61
N LEU A 121 7.58 12.17 5.21
CA LEU A 121 6.40 12.69 4.52
C LEU A 121 6.77 13.67 3.39
N GLN A 122 7.84 14.44 3.54
CA GLN A 122 8.24 15.42 2.54
C GLN A 122 8.73 14.73 1.27
N THR A 123 9.59 13.72 1.39
CA THR A 123 10.05 12.95 0.23
C THR A 123 8.89 12.25 -0.46
N LEU A 124 7.98 11.61 0.30
CA LEU A 124 6.85 10.89 -0.27
C LEU A 124 5.86 11.80 -1.01
N ARG A 125 5.63 13.02 -0.51
CA ARG A 125 4.78 14.02 -1.18
C ARG A 125 5.38 14.53 -2.51
N ASN A 126 6.69 14.47 -2.65
CA ASN A 126 7.42 15.01 -3.80
C ASN A 126 7.92 13.91 -4.77
N LEU A 127 7.45 12.68 -4.65
CA LEU A 127 7.78 11.61 -5.60
C LEU A 127 7.32 11.99 -7.01
N ASP A 128 8.18 11.76 -7.99
CA ASP A 128 7.75 11.80 -9.40
C ASP A 128 6.93 10.55 -9.71
N LEU A 129 5.61 10.68 -9.60
CA LEU A 129 4.68 9.57 -9.81
C LEU A 129 4.70 9.06 -11.26
N ALA A 130 5.11 9.88 -12.22
CA ALA A 130 5.21 9.45 -13.62
C ALA A 130 6.43 8.56 -13.84
N GLU A 131 7.59 8.90 -13.26
CA GLU A 131 8.77 8.03 -13.30
C GLU A 131 8.53 6.72 -12.55
N GLN A 132 7.88 6.78 -11.39
CA GLN A 132 7.51 5.59 -10.63
C GLN A 132 6.56 4.67 -11.41
N ALA A 133 5.54 5.23 -12.06
CA ALA A 133 4.63 4.47 -12.91
C ALA A 133 5.34 3.87 -14.14
N ALA A 134 6.34 4.56 -14.70
CA ALA A 134 7.10 4.08 -15.85
C ALA A 134 7.89 2.79 -15.58
N VAL A 135 8.26 2.53 -14.31
CA VAL A 135 8.89 1.27 -13.87
C VAL A 135 7.89 0.26 -13.28
N GLY A 136 6.59 0.51 -13.46
CA GLY A 136 5.51 -0.37 -13.01
C GLY A 136 5.20 -0.33 -11.52
N ALA A 137 5.71 0.66 -10.78
CA ALA A 137 5.42 0.79 -9.36
C ALA A 137 3.97 1.27 -9.14
N THR A 138 3.27 0.65 -8.20
CA THR A 138 1.87 0.97 -7.86
C THR A 138 1.75 1.63 -6.49
N GLY A 139 2.65 1.31 -5.57
CA GLY A 139 2.72 1.87 -4.22
C GLY A 139 2.98 3.38 -4.15
N PRO A 140 3.83 3.99 -5.00
CA PRO A 140 4.16 5.42 -4.87
C PRO A 140 2.97 6.37 -4.87
N ALA A 141 1.96 6.13 -5.70
CA ALA A 141 0.72 6.94 -5.68
C ALA A 141 -0.02 6.80 -4.34
N VAL A 142 -0.09 5.59 -3.80
CA VAL A 142 -0.73 5.28 -2.51
C VAL A 142 0.03 5.93 -1.36
N TRP A 143 1.36 5.78 -1.31
CA TRP A 143 2.20 6.32 -0.24
C TRP A 143 2.24 7.85 -0.26
N ALA A 144 2.27 8.47 -1.44
CA ALA A 144 2.16 9.92 -1.59
C ALA A 144 0.81 10.45 -1.05
N THR A 145 -0.30 9.79 -1.39
CA THR A 145 -1.63 10.14 -0.86
C THR A 145 -1.71 10.03 0.66
N VAL A 146 -1.16 8.97 1.26
CA VAL A 146 -1.10 8.89 2.73
C VAL A 146 -0.25 10.03 3.29
N ALA A 147 0.91 10.28 2.69
CA ALA A 147 1.83 11.30 3.16
C ALA A 147 1.22 12.70 3.15
N THR A 148 0.33 13.04 2.20
CA THR A 148 -0.37 14.34 2.18
C THR A 148 -1.36 14.52 3.33
N LEU A 149 -1.87 13.43 3.91
CA LEU A 149 -2.95 13.46 4.91
C LEU A 149 -2.43 13.27 6.34
N VAL A 150 -1.24 12.71 6.50
CA VAL A 150 -0.56 12.56 7.80
C VAL A 150 0.11 13.89 8.17
N GLY A 151 -0.18 14.38 9.39
CA GLY A 151 0.44 15.58 9.93
C GLY A 151 1.76 15.26 10.64
N GLN A 152 1.82 14.13 11.34
CA GLN A 152 3.00 13.68 12.08
C GLN A 152 3.10 12.16 12.10
N VAL A 153 4.31 11.63 11.90
CA VAL A 153 4.67 10.24 12.14
C VAL A 153 5.42 10.19 13.47
N ASP A 154 4.87 9.52 14.46
CA ASP A 154 5.46 9.36 15.79
C ASP A 154 6.45 8.19 15.83
N ASP A 155 6.16 7.12 15.07
CA ASP A 155 7.01 5.93 14.93
C ASP A 155 6.91 5.39 13.51
N SER A 156 8.03 4.90 12.99
CA SER A 156 8.13 4.29 11.67
C SER A 156 9.09 3.12 11.70
N VAL A 157 8.69 1.99 11.09
CA VAL A 157 9.52 0.80 11.01
C VAL A 157 9.35 0.08 9.67
N LEU A 158 10.47 -0.25 9.04
CA LEU A 158 10.52 -1.21 7.94
C LEU A 158 10.61 -2.64 8.50
N LEU A 159 9.59 -3.46 8.27
CA LEU A 159 9.47 -4.81 8.82
C LEU A 159 9.96 -5.90 7.87
N ALA A 160 9.90 -5.66 6.57
CA ALA A 160 10.42 -6.56 5.54
C ALA A 160 10.63 -5.84 4.21
N GLN A 161 11.61 -6.30 3.45
CA GLN A 161 11.88 -5.90 2.07
C GLN A 161 12.40 -7.12 1.30
N ALA A 162 11.93 -7.35 0.07
CA ALA A 162 12.43 -8.40 -0.81
C ALA A 162 11.99 -8.17 -2.27
N ASP A 163 12.73 -8.73 -3.22
CA ASP A 163 12.44 -8.67 -4.66
C ASP A 163 12.58 -10.04 -5.38
N PRO A 164 11.96 -11.12 -4.86
CA PRO A 164 12.18 -12.50 -5.33
C PRO A 164 11.81 -12.73 -6.81
N TYR A 165 10.96 -11.86 -7.36
CA TYR A 165 10.47 -11.92 -8.75
C TYR A 165 10.90 -10.69 -9.55
N GLY A 166 11.90 -9.94 -9.10
CA GLY A 166 12.29 -8.66 -9.72
C GLY A 166 11.28 -7.52 -9.50
N VAL A 167 10.28 -7.73 -8.62
CA VAL A 167 9.33 -6.73 -8.15
C VAL A 167 9.68 -6.35 -6.72
N GLN A 168 9.77 -5.07 -6.40
CA GLN A 168 10.04 -4.61 -5.02
C GLN A 168 8.81 -4.75 -4.13
N TYR A 169 8.86 -5.69 -3.18
CA TYR A 169 7.88 -5.85 -2.12
C TYR A 169 8.43 -5.36 -0.79
N LEU A 170 7.60 -4.65 -0.01
CA LEU A 170 7.97 -4.18 1.32
C LEU A 170 6.79 -4.26 2.28
N VAL A 171 7.10 -4.23 3.57
CA VAL A 171 6.12 -4.01 4.64
C VAL A 171 6.73 -2.98 5.56
N ALA A 172 6.08 -1.83 5.68
CA ALA A 172 6.37 -0.81 6.67
C ALA A 172 5.14 -0.60 7.55
N MET A 173 5.36 -0.08 8.75
CA MET A 173 4.30 0.30 9.68
C MET A 173 4.63 1.67 10.25
N TRP A 174 3.63 2.53 10.30
CA TRP A 174 3.69 3.84 10.92
C TRP A 174 2.67 3.94 12.04
N HIS A 175 3.04 4.63 13.10
CA HIS A 175 2.09 5.22 14.03
C HIS A 175 2.22 6.73 13.96
N GLY A 176 1.10 7.44 13.94
CA GLY A 176 1.08 8.88 13.74
C GLY A 176 -0.31 9.45 13.87
N ARG A 177 -0.44 10.72 13.49
CA ARG A 177 -1.69 11.47 13.54
C ARG A 177 -1.99 12.10 12.19
N TRP A 178 -3.28 12.11 11.84
CA TRP A 178 -3.78 12.88 10.72
C TRP A 178 -3.43 14.36 10.87
N ALA A 179 -3.24 15.04 9.74
CA ALA A 179 -3.13 16.50 9.73
C ALA A 179 -4.46 17.11 10.20
N ASP A 180 -4.40 18.26 10.86
CA ASP A 180 -5.61 19.00 11.22
C ASP A 180 -6.40 19.37 9.95
N PRO A 181 -7.75 19.31 9.98
CA PRO A 181 -8.56 19.80 8.89
C PRO A 181 -8.22 21.27 8.60
N ALA A 182 -8.03 21.60 7.33
CA ALA A 182 -7.78 22.98 6.88
C ALA A 182 -8.98 23.91 7.09
#